data_AF-A0A8T0KG18-F1
#
_entry.id   AF-A0A8T0KG18-F1
#
_cell.length_a   1.000
_cell.length_b   1.000
_cell.length_c   1.000
_cell.angle_alpha   90.00
_cell.angle_beta   90.00
_cell.angle_gamma   90.00
#
_symmetry.space_group_name_H-M   'P 1'
#
loop_
_entity.id
_entity.type
_entity.pdbx_description
1 polymer ?
#
loop_
_entity_poly.entity_id
_entity_poly.type
_entity_poly.pdbx_seq_one_letter_code
_entity_poly.pdbx_strand_id
1 'polypeptide(L)'
;MPSQFSNTLAGLRDRLAEESSSLSDFIALKSESAYSVEVGTKKKPLPKSKWMKEAVPGGEKYVQIKKKLCELKLHTVREETRCPNLGEC
;
A
#
# COMPACT_ATOMS: atom_id res chain seq x y z
N MET A 1 29.92 1.39 15.93
CA MET A 1 29.66 2.68 16.59
C MET A 1 28.32 2.60 17.28
N PRO A 2 28.23 2.75 18.60
CA PRO A 2 26.95 2.72 19.31
C PRO A 2 26.10 3.92 18.86
N SER A 3 24.81 3.69 18.64
CA SER A 3 23.83 4.74 18.33
C SER A 3 23.84 5.79 19.44
N GLN A 4 24.22 7.02 19.11
CA GLN A 4 24.26 8.16 20.06
C GLN A 4 22.87 8.60 20.51
N PHE A 5 21.81 8.06 19.91
CA PHE A 5 20.44 8.51 20.12
C PHE A 5 19.69 7.64 21.13
N SER A 6 18.99 8.31 22.05
CA SER A 6 18.09 7.72 23.04
C SER A 6 16.89 7.03 22.37
N ASN A 7 16.47 5.87 22.90
CA ASN A 7 15.25 5.16 22.47
C ASN A 7 13.94 5.79 22.99
N THR A 8 14.02 6.97 23.61
CA THR A 8 12.82 7.72 24.03
C THR A 8 12.19 8.44 22.84
N LEU A 9 10.89 8.72 22.93
CA LEU A 9 10.17 9.48 21.90
C LEU A 9 10.83 10.84 21.64
N ALA A 10 11.33 11.52 22.69
CA ALA A 10 12.09 12.76 22.56
C ALA A 10 13.36 12.56 21.73
N GLY A 11 14.19 11.56 22.05
CA GLY A 11 15.41 11.27 21.28
C GLY A 11 15.15 10.91 19.82
N LEU A 12 14.04 10.21 19.54
CA LEU A 12 13.61 9.93 18.17
C LEU A 12 13.18 11.18 17.41
N ARG A 13 12.51 12.14 18.07
CA ARG A 13 12.12 13.42 17.47
C ARG A 13 13.34 14.29 17.16
N ASP A 14 14.30 14.34 18.08
CA ASP A 14 15.54 15.10 17.90
C ASP A 14 16.35 14.53 16.73
N ARG A 15 16.46 13.19 16.65
CA ARG A 15 17.10 12.50 15.53
C ARG A 15 16.42 12.79 14.19
N LEU A 16 15.10 12.74 14.14
CA LEU A 16 14.35 13.07 12.92
C LEU A 16 14.57 14.54 12.52
N ALA A 17 14.67 15.45 13.48
CA ALA A 17 14.93 16.86 13.20
C ALA A 17 16.34 17.11 12.64
N GLU A 18 17.35 16.32 13.04
CA GLU A 18 18.71 16.42 12.49
C GLU A 18 18.88 15.70 11.15
N GLU A 19 18.31 14.50 10.99
CA GLU A 19 18.61 13.62 9.84
C GLU A 19 17.59 13.74 8.69
N SER A 20 16.36 14.21 8.93
CA SER A 20 15.34 14.21 7.88
C SER A 20 15.33 15.49 7.05
N SER A 21 15.23 15.32 5.73
CA SER A 21 14.93 16.43 4.83
C SER A 21 13.59 17.06 5.19
N SER A 22 13.53 18.39 5.11
CA SER A 22 12.30 19.12 5.36
C SER A 22 11.29 18.88 4.22
N LEU A 23 10.01 19.07 4.51
CA LEU A 23 8.95 18.98 3.48
C LEU A 23 9.24 19.92 2.28
N SER A 24 9.89 21.05 2.53
CA SER A 24 10.29 22.02 1.51
C SER A 24 11.30 21.43 0.52
N ASP A 25 12.22 20.60 0.99
CA ASP A 25 13.22 19.93 0.14
C ASP A 25 12.53 18.97 -0.84
N PHE A 26 11.50 18.26 -0.40
CA PHE A 26 10.68 17.39 -1.27
C PHE A 26 9.86 18.16 -2.31
N ILE A 27 9.34 19.33 -1.93
CA ILE A 27 8.57 20.19 -2.84
C ILE A 27 9.49 20.80 -3.90
N ALA A 28 10.68 21.24 -3.51
CA ALA A 28 11.69 21.79 -4.43
C ALA A 28 12.16 20.74 -5.46
N LEU A 29 12.33 19.47 -5.07
CA LEU A 29 12.64 18.39 -6.01
C LEU A 29 11.51 18.12 -7.02
N LYS A 30 10.26 18.49 -6.70
CA LYS A 30 9.11 18.26 -7.56
C LYS A 30 9.08 19.20 -8.77
N SER A 31 9.64 20.41 -8.66
CA SER A 31 9.66 21.37 -9.78
C SER A 31 10.59 20.96 -10.92
N GLU A 32 11.56 20.08 -10.67
CA GLU A 32 12.49 19.58 -11.71
C GLU A 32 12.04 18.28 -12.39
N SER A 33 10.84 17.74 -12.07
CA SER A 33 10.25 16.58 -12.75
C SER A 33 11.17 15.35 -12.88
N ALA A 34 12.14 15.16 -11.98
CA ALA A 34 13.11 14.07 -12.08
C ALA A 34 12.51 12.69 -11.72
N TYR A 35 11.38 12.64 -11.01
CA TYR A 35 10.75 11.40 -10.54
C TYR A 35 9.23 11.37 -10.82
N SER A 36 8.83 11.64 -12.06
CA SER A 36 7.46 11.42 -12.51
C SER A 36 7.41 10.20 -13.42
N VAL A 37 6.58 9.22 -13.09
CA VAL A 37 6.38 8.00 -13.90
C VAL A 37 5.08 8.13 -14.67
N GLU A 38 5.11 7.77 -15.95
CA GLU A 38 3.91 7.77 -16.79
C GLU A 38 2.86 6.82 -16.21
N VAL A 39 1.67 7.35 -15.92
CA VAL A 39 0.51 6.56 -15.47
C VAL A 39 -0.50 6.43 -16.60
N GLY A 40 -1.12 5.25 -16.70
CA GLY A 40 -2.16 5.02 -17.70
C GLY A 40 -3.40 5.87 -17.45
N THR A 41 -4.08 6.25 -18.53
CA THR A 41 -5.37 6.96 -18.44
C THR A 41 -6.52 5.95 -18.36
N LYS A 42 -7.71 6.38 -17.94
CA LYS A 42 -8.91 5.51 -17.91
C LYS A 42 -9.22 4.88 -19.27
N LYS A 43 -8.97 5.60 -20.37
CA LYS A 43 -9.20 5.11 -21.74
C LYS A 43 -8.06 4.23 -22.26
N LYS A 44 -6.86 4.34 -21.68
CA LYS A 44 -5.68 3.54 -22.05
C LYS A 44 -4.88 3.21 -20.78
N PRO A 45 -5.32 2.20 -19.99
CA PRO A 45 -4.66 1.85 -18.75
C PRO A 45 -3.32 1.18 -19.02
N LEU A 46 -2.30 1.53 -18.24
CA LEU A 46 -1.03 0.82 -18.25
C LEU A 46 -1.20 -0.52 -17.51
N PRO A 47 -0.63 -1.61 -18.02
CA PRO A 47 -0.71 -2.90 -17.35
C PRO A 47 0.05 -2.83 -16.02
N LYS A 48 -0.53 -3.44 -14.97
CA LYS A 48 0.19 -3.64 -13.70
C LYS A 48 1.49 -4.43 -13.94
N SER A 49 2.51 -4.16 -13.14
CA SER A 49 3.75 -4.94 -13.12
C SER A 49 3.49 -6.39 -12.69
N LYS A 50 4.40 -7.32 -13.00
CA LYS A 50 4.22 -8.76 -12.73
C LYS A 50 4.10 -9.06 -11.22
N TRP A 51 4.88 -8.38 -10.39
CA TRP A 51 4.91 -8.58 -8.93
C TRP A 51 3.70 -7.98 -8.19
N MET A 52 2.94 -7.09 -8.83
CA MET A 52 1.73 -6.47 -8.28
C MET A 52 0.45 -7.23 -8.70
N LYS A 53 0.59 -8.32 -9.46
CA LYS A 53 -0.54 -9.15 -9.90
C LYS A 53 -0.63 -10.37 -9.01
N GLU A 54 -1.82 -10.56 -8.44
CA GLU A 54 -2.17 -11.76 -7.68
C GLU A 54 -3.17 -12.60 -8.48
N ALA A 55 -3.17 -13.91 -8.25
CA ALA A 55 -4.15 -14.80 -8.87
C ALA A 55 -5.55 -14.60 -8.27
N VAL A 56 -6.59 -14.84 -9.08
CA VAL A 56 -7.96 -14.80 -8.57
C VAL A 56 -8.15 -15.97 -7.60
N PRO A 57 -8.71 -15.75 -6.39
CA PRO A 57 -8.91 -16.82 -5.42
C PRO A 57 -9.90 -17.86 -5.95
N GLY A 58 -9.46 -19.11 -6.01
CA GLY A 58 -10.23 -20.25 -6.55
C GLY A 58 -10.32 -21.48 -5.62
N GLY A 59 -9.89 -21.35 -4.35
CA GLY A 59 -9.87 -22.47 -3.41
C GLY A 59 -11.25 -22.81 -2.82
N GLU A 60 -11.44 -24.07 -2.42
CA GLU A 60 -12.70 -24.57 -1.85
C GLU A 60 -13.16 -23.80 -0.60
N LYS A 61 -12.21 -23.45 0.28
CA LYS A 61 -12.48 -22.65 1.49
C LYS A 61 -13.08 -21.28 1.16
N TYR A 62 -12.54 -20.60 0.15
CA TYR A 62 -13.05 -19.30 -0.29
C TYR A 62 -14.48 -19.42 -0.82
N VAL A 63 -14.77 -20.46 -1.62
CA VAL A 63 -16.12 -20.71 -2.13
C VAL A 63 -17.12 -20.95 -1.00
N GLN A 64 -16.73 -21.72 0.03
CA GLN A 64 -17.57 -21.97 1.21
C GLN A 64 -17.86 -20.69 2.00
N ILE A 65 -16.84 -19.85 2.25
CA ILE A 65 -16.99 -18.58 2.99
C ILE A 65 -17.88 -17.61 2.20
N LYS A 66 -17.63 -17.47 0.90
CA LYS A 66 -18.43 -16.61 0.02
C LYS A 66 -19.91 -17.04 0.00
N LYS A 67 -20.17 -18.36 -0.02
CA LYS A 67 -21.54 -18.90 0.05
C LYS A 67 -22.22 -18.50 1.36
N LYS A 68 -21.55 -18.68 2.50
CA LYS A 68 -22.07 -18.29 3.82
C LYS A 68 -22.35 -16.80 3.93
N LEU A 69 -21.46 -15.95 3.40
CA LEU A 69 -21.65 -14.50 3.38
C LEU A 69 -22.90 -14.10 2.58
N CYS A 70 -23.13 -14.74 1.43
CA CYS A 70 -24.30 -14.51 0.60
C CYS A 70 -25.60 -14.97 1.28
N GLU A 71 -25.60 -16.17 1.89
CA GLU A 71 -26.74 -16.71 2.65
C GLU A 71 -27.14 -15.79 3.81
N LEU A 72 -26.15 -15.22 4.51
CA LEU A 72 -26.35 -14.32 5.63
C LEU A 72 -26.55 -12.85 5.22
N LYS A 73 -26.47 -12.53 3.92
CA LYS A 73 -26.54 -11.16 3.36
C LYS A 73 -25.57 -10.19 4.06
N LEU A 74 -24.36 -10.67 4.34
CA LEU A 74 -23.31 -9.89 4.98
C LEU A 74 -22.36 -9.29 3.96
N HIS A 75 -21.98 -8.03 4.16
CA HIS A 75 -21.00 -7.33 3.34
C HIS A 75 -19.66 -7.27 4.06
N THR A 76 -18.59 -7.59 3.35
CA THR A 76 -17.23 -7.50 3.90
C THR A 76 -16.42 -6.46 3.14
N VAL A 77 -15.56 -5.73 3.87
CA VAL A 77 -14.61 -4.78 3.26
C VAL A 77 -13.81 -5.46 2.16
N ARG A 78 -13.41 -6.71 2.39
CA ARG A 78 -12.55 -7.48 1.49
C ARG A 78 -13.21 -7.75 0.13
N GLU A 79 -14.52 -7.97 0.08
CA GLU A 79 -15.29 -8.15 -1.15
C GLU A 79 -15.59 -6.82 -1.85
N GLU A 80 -15.97 -5.78 -1.09
CA GLU A 80 -16.28 -4.46 -1.64
C GLU A 80 -15.07 -3.83 -2.32
N THR A 81 -13.90 -3.93 -1.67
CA THR A 81 -12.65 -3.35 -2.20
C THR A 81 -11.97 -4.27 -3.22
N ARG A 82 -12.48 -5.48 -3.46
CA ARG A 82 -11.83 -6.53 -4.27
C ARG A 82 -10.37 -6.73 -3.86
N CYS A 83 -10.17 -7.02 -2.58
CA CYS A 83 -8.84 -7.17 -1.99
C CYS A 83 -8.01 -8.20 -2.79
N PRO A 84 -6.76 -7.87 -3.20
CA PRO A 84 -5.92 -8.80 -3.94
C PRO A 84 -5.58 -10.06 -3.14
N ASN A 85 -5.57 -10.00 -1.80
CA ASN A 85 -5.15 -11.09 -0.93
C ASN A 85 -6.35 -11.92 -0.40
N LEU A 86 -7.50 -11.86 -1.07
CA LEU A 86 -8.73 -12.50 -0.61
C LEU A 86 -8.66 -14.03 -0.51
N GLY A 87 -7.68 -14.67 -1.14
CA GLY A 87 -7.46 -16.12 -1.07
C GLY A 87 -6.66 -16.61 0.14
N GLU A 88 -5.85 -15.75 0.77
CA GLU A 88 -4.93 -16.14 1.85
C GLU A 88 -5.49 -15.92 3.26
N CYS A 89 -6.50 -15.05 3.36
CA CYS A 89 -7.12 -14.67 4.62
C CYS A 89 -8.32 -15.55 4.97
#